data_AF-A0A8J6NHE1-F1
#
_entry.id   AF-A0A8J6NHE1-F1
#
_cell.length_a   1.000
_cell.length_b   1.000
_cell.length_c   1.000
_cell.angle_alpha   90.00
_cell.angle_beta   90.00
_cell.angle_gamma   90.00
#
_symmetry.space_group_name_H-M   'P 1'
#
loop_
_entity.id
_entity.type
_entity.pdbx_description
1 polymer ?
#
loop_
_entity_poly.entity_id
_entity_poly.type
_entity_poly.pdbx_seq_one_letter_code
_entity_poly.pdbx_strand_id
1 'polypeptide(L)'
;MEKMLLLLAVLPLATFFVTKKSHMKRKWLYTGIAFGLVIAPVSLALIKFTFIPVIGKLIGGVGVVTNLIHGSVGYFCLMTAGVMEPGGTLSASQMVTINLVNAAIWGTYYGIIGYNIDTGQTAIIPEMASASPQKKEIPVERRVS
;
A
#
# COMPACT_ATOMS: atom_id res chain seq x y z
N MET A 1 10.25 0.43 -22.69
CA MET A 1 10.25 1.26 -21.46
C MET A 1 9.25 0.72 -20.43
N GLU A 2 8.23 -0.03 -20.86
CA GLU A 2 7.06 -0.44 -20.08
C GLU A 2 7.31 -1.55 -19.07
N LYS A 3 8.30 -2.41 -19.30
CA LYS A 3 8.73 -3.41 -18.31
C LYS A 3 9.14 -2.74 -16.99
N MET A 4 9.61 -1.49 -17.03
CA MET A 4 10.01 -0.74 -15.83
C MET A 4 8.82 -0.32 -14.98
N LEU A 5 7.62 -0.11 -15.56
CA LEU A 5 6.44 0.29 -14.79
C LEU A 5 5.87 -0.87 -13.96
N LEU A 6 5.94 -2.10 -14.46
CA LEU A 6 5.58 -3.28 -13.65
C LEU A 6 6.62 -3.55 -12.56
N LEU A 7 7.89 -3.27 -12.82
CA LEU A 7 8.94 -3.35 -11.79
C LEU A 7 8.68 -2.35 -10.64
N LEU A 8 7.95 -1.26 -10.87
CA LEU A 8 7.51 -0.37 -9.79
C LEU A 8 6.58 -1.07 -8.79
N ALA A 9 5.90 -2.17 -9.17
CA ALA A 9 5.11 -2.95 -8.22
C ALA A 9 5.97 -3.64 -7.14
N VAL A 10 7.28 -3.79 -7.38
CA VAL A 10 8.23 -4.37 -6.42
C VAL A 10 8.63 -3.35 -5.34
N LEU A 11 8.56 -2.04 -5.63
CA LEU A 11 8.99 -0.97 -4.72
C LEU A 11 8.31 -1.05 -3.35
N PRO A 12 6.96 -1.15 -3.23
CA PRO A 12 6.32 -1.22 -1.92
C PRO A 12 6.73 -2.44 -1.10
N LEU A 13 6.92 -3.60 -1.75
CA LEU A 13 7.43 -4.80 -1.09
C LEU A 13 8.87 -4.60 -0.61
N ALA A 14 9.75 -4.08 -1.47
CA ALA A 14 11.14 -3.80 -1.10
C ALA A 14 11.20 -2.83 0.08
N THR A 15 10.42 -1.75 0.05
CA THR A 15 10.31 -0.79 1.16
C THR A 15 9.82 -1.46 2.44
N PHE A 16 8.82 -2.35 2.37
CA PHE A 16 8.35 -3.10 3.53
C PHE A 16 9.46 -4.00 4.13
N PHE A 17 10.16 -4.76 3.30
CA PHE A 17 11.24 -5.63 3.77
C PHE A 17 12.41 -4.85 4.39
N VAL A 18 12.83 -3.77 3.74
CA VAL A 18 13.92 -2.90 4.24
C VAL A 18 13.51 -2.27 5.57
N THR A 19 12.33 -1.65 5.63
CA THR A 19 11.86 -0.97 6.86
C THR A 19 11.67 -1.95 8.03
N LYS A 20 11.23 -3.19 7.74
CA LYS A 20 11.15 -4.27 8.74
C LYS A 20 12.53 -4.72 9.22
N LYS A 21 13.47 -5.00 8.31
CA LYS A 21 14.83 -5.45 8.66
C LYS A 21 15.60 -4.38 9.43
N SER A 22 15.38 -3.10 9.14
CA SER A 22 16.00 -1.98 9.82
C SER A 22 15.28 -1.53 11.10
N HIS A 23 14.23 -2.26 11.53
CA HIS A 23 13.46 -1.94 12.75
C HIS A 23 12.97 -0.48 12.80
N MET A 24 12.58 0.09 11.65
CA MET A 24 12.14 1.49 11.60
C MET A 24 10.82 1.65 12.36
N LYS A 25 10.68 2.71 13.16
CA LYS A 25 9.47 2.94 13.97
C LYS A 25 8.23 3.31 13.14
N ARG A 26 8.42 3.89 11.95
CA ARG A 26 7.35 4.42 11.10
C ARG A 26 7.25 3.67 9.78
N LYS A 27 7.29 2.33 9.80
CA LYS A 27 7.24 1.48 8.58
C LYS A 27 6.05 1.86 7.70
N TRP A 28 4.87 1.99 8.31
CA TRP A 28 3.63 2.42 7.65
C TRP A 28 3.76 3.68 6.78
N LEU A 29 4.57 4.65 7.19
CA LEU A 29 4.75 5.90 6.45
C LEU A 29 5.52 5.64 5.15
N TYR A 30 6.64 4.93 5.25
CA TYR A 30 7.48 4.62 4.10
C TYR A 30 6.77 3.69 3.12
N THR A 31 6.06 2.67 3.62
CA THR A 31 5.29 1.77 2.77
C THR A 31 4.12 2.50 2.12
N GLY A 32 3.41 3.36 2.87
CA GLY A 32 2.37 4.23 2.33
C GLY A 32 2.86 5.09 1.17
N ILE A 33 3.96 5.85 1.37
CA ILE A 33 4.59 6.67 0.32
C ILE A 33 4.96 5.81 -0.89
N ALA A 34 5.58 4.64 -0.67
CA ALA A 34 5.97 3.74 -1.74
C ALA A 34 4.76 3.25 -2.55
N PHE A 35 3.66 2.87 -1.88
CA PHE A 35 2.41 2.48 -2.55
C PHE A 35 1.82 3.66 -3.33
N GLY A 36 1.72 4.84 -2.72
CA GLY A 36 1.17 6.04 -3.36
C GLY A 36 1.88 6.37 -4.67
N LEU A 37 3.21 6.39 -4.65
CA LEU A 37 4.03 6.73 -5.82
C LEU A 37 3.84 5.78 -7.01
N VAL A 38 3.49 4.51 -6.76
CA VAL A 38 3.51 3.48 -7.82
C VAL A 38 2.13 2.97 -8.21
N ILE A 39 1.10 3.13 -7.38
CA ILE A 39 -0.19 2.46 -7.60
C ILE A 39 -0.88 2.91 -8.90
N ALA A 40 -0.85 4.21 -9.20
CA ALA A 40 -1.40 4.77 -10.44
C ALA A 40 -0.61 4.34 -11.69
N PRO A 41 0.73 4.50 -11.77
CA PRO A 41 1.49 4.05 -12.95
C PRO A 41 1.48 2.52 -13.14
N VAL A 42 1.44 1.74 -12.05
CA VAL A 42 1.28 0.28 -12.13
C VAL A 42 -0.09 -0.08 -12.69
N SER A 43 -1.15 0.58 -12.25
CA SER A 43 -2.51 0.36 -12.78
C SER A 43 -2.58 0.67 -14.27
N LEU A 44 -1.98 1.78 -14.70
CA LEU A 44 -1.86 2.13 -16.12
C LEU A 44 -1.08 1.08 -16.92
N ALA A 45 0.00 0.54 -16.37
CA ALA A 45 0.78 -0.53 -17.00
C ALA A 45 -0.03 -1.83 -17.14
N LEU A 46 -0.85 -2.17 -16.15
CA LEU A 46 -1.70 -3.36 -16.17
C LEU A 46 -2.72 -3.31 -17.32
N ILE A 47 -3.28 -2.14 -17.66
CA ILE A 47 -4.22 -2.00 -18.80
C ILE A 47 -3.66 -2.61 -20.08
N LYS A 48 -2.34 -2.54 -20.31
CA LYS A 48 -1.71 -3.07 -21.52
C LYS A 48 -1.81 -4.61 -21.64
N PHE A 49 -2.08 -5.33 -20.55
CA PHE A 49 -2.32 -6.77 -20.63
C PHE A 49 -3.63 -7.12 -21.35
N THR A 50 -4.56 -6.16 -21.53
CA THR A 50 -5.78 -6.35 -22.33
C THR A 50 -5.50 -6.80 -23.77
N PHE A 51 -4.30 -6.53 -24.30
CA PHE A 51 -3.87 -6.94 -25.64
C PHE A 51 -3.40 -8.40 -25.72
N ILE A 52 -3.21 -9.10 -24.59
CA ILE A 52 -2.80 -10.51 -24.55
C ILE A 52 -4.05 -11.41 -24.41
N PRO A 53 -4.20 -12.50 -25.20
CA PRO A 53 -5.40 -13.32 -25.18
C PRO A 53 -5.66 -14.06 -23.86
N VAL A 54 -6.95 -14.24 -23.55
CA VAL A 54 -7.55 -14.94 -22.37
C VAL A 54 -7.05 -14.44 -21.01
N ILE A 55 -5.87 -14.86 -20.55
CA ILE A 55 -5.34 -14.52 -19.22
C ILE A 55 -4.95 -13.05 -19.16
N GLY A 56 -4.37 -12.53 -20.25
CA GLY A 56 -4.02 -11.12 -20.36
C GLY A 56 -5.22 -10.19 -20.20
N LYS A 57 -6.36 -10.55 -20.79
CA LYS A 57 -7.60 -9.76 -20.68
C LYS A 57 -8.09 -9.60 -19.25
N LEU A 58 -7.99 -10.64 -18.41
CA LEU A 58 -8.39 -10.56 -17.01
C LEU A 58 -7.46 -9.62 -16.22
N ILE A 59 -6.14 -9.80 -16.38
CA ILE A 59 -5.12 -8.93 -15.74
C ILE A 59 -5.27 -7.49 -16.23
N GLY A 60 -5.51 -7.32 -17.53
CA GLY A 60 -5.79 -6.04 -18.17
C GLY A 60 -7.05 -5.37 -17.62
N GLY A 61 -8.11 -6.15 -17.41
CA GLY A 61 -9.34 -5.69 -16.79
C GLY A 61 -9.14 -5.19 -15.36
N VAL A 62 -8.32 -5.90 -14.56
CA VAL A 62 -7.89 -5.41 -13.24
C VAL A 62 -7.21 -4.05 -13.38
N GLY A 63 -6.27 -3.91 -14.34
CA GLY A 63 -5.62 -2.64 -14.62
C GLY A 63 -6.57 -1.50 -14.98
N VAL A 64 -7.63 -1.79 -15.77
CA VAL A 64 -8.65 -0.79 -16.13
C VAL A 64 -9.39 -0.33 -14.88
N VAL A 65 -9.90 -1.26 -14.07
CA VAL A 65 -10.64 -0.95 -12.84
C VAL A 65 -9.76 -0.19 -11.85
N THR A 66 -8.53 -0.67 -11.62
CA THR A 66 -7.63 -0.01 -10.67
C THR A 66 -7.17 1.34 -11.20
N ASN A 67 -7.03 1.55 -12.50
CA ASN A 67 -6.69 2.87 -13.04
C ASN A 67 -7.88 3.84 -12.97
N LEU A 68 -9.11 3.36 -13.15
CA LEU A 68 -10.31 4.17 -12.93
C LEU A 68 -10.41 4.64 -11.48
N ILE A 69 -9.99 3.83 -10.52
CA ILE A 69 -9.96 4.23 -9.11
C ILE A 69 -8.75 5.11 -8.83
N HIS A 70 -7.54 4.61 -9.05
CA HIS A 70 -6.33 5.27 -8.58
C HIS A 70 -5.85 6.40 -9.48
N GLY A 71 -6.11 6.32 -10.78
CA GLY A 71 -5.67 7.32 -11.76
C GLY A 71 -6.61 8.53 -11.85
N SER A 72 -7.93 8.33 -11.69
CA SER A 72 -8.92 9.37 -11.95
C SER A 72 -9.06 10.39 -10.82
N VAL A 73 -8.81 10.00 -9.57
CA VAL A 73 -9.06 10.87 -8.40
C VAL A 73 -8.27 12.17 -8.49
N GLY A 74 -6.97 12.09 -8.75
CA GLY A 74 -6.10 13.26 -8.90
C GLY A 74 -6.49 14.14 -10.08
N TYR A 75 -6.98 13.55 -11.18
CA TYR A 75 -7.55 14.31 -12.29
C TYR A 75 -8.78 15.10 -11.83
N PHE A 76 -9.74 14.46 -11.15
CA PHE A 76 -10.93 15.15 -10.65
C PHE A 76 -10.59 16.23 -9.60
N CYS A 77 -9.61 15.99 -8.72
CA CYS A 77 -9.13 17.00 -7.77
C CYS A 77 -8.57 18.23 -8.49
N LEU A 78 -7.73 18.04 -9.51
CA LEU A 78 -7.14 19.15 -10.26
C LEU A 78 -8.16 19.89 -11.12
N MET A 79 -9.10 19.15 -11.72
CA MET A 79 -10.24 19.68 -12.46
C MET A 79 -11.14 20.56 -11.58
N THR A 80 -11.52 20.05 -10.41
CA THR A 80 -12.39 20.78 -9.46
C THR A 80 -11.69 21.99 -8.84
N ALA A 81 -10.37 21.94 -8.69
CA ALA A 81 -9.56 23.08 -8.27
C ALA A 81 -9.33 24.14 -9.37
N GLY A 82 -9.82 23.93 -10.59
CA GLY A 82 -9.61 24.83 -11.72
C GLY A 82 -8.18 24.85 -12.25
N VAL A 83 -7.36 23.85 -11.90
CA VAL A 83 -5.97 23.72 -12.36
C VAL A 83 -5.89 23.05 -13.74
N MET A 84 -6.94 22.31 -14.12
CA MET A 84 -7.04 21.62 -15.40
C MET A 84 -8.36 21.93 -16.08
N GLU A 85 -8.31 22.03 -17.41
CA GLU A 85 -9.49 22.20 -18.26
C GLU A 85 -10.01 20.85 -18.77
N PRO A 86 -11.35 20.69 -18.90
CA PRO A 86 -11.95 19.47 -19.40
C PRO A 86 -11.81 19.34 -20.92
N GLY A 87 -11.84 18.10 -21.42
CA GLY A 87 -12.10 17.80 -22.83
C GLY A 87 -10.88 17.78 -23.77
N GLY A 88 -9.68 18.06 -23.27
CA GLY A 88 -8.43 17.96 -24.03
C GLY A 88 -7.64 16.66 -23.81
N THR A 89 -6.78 16.31 -24.77
CA THR A 89 -5.74 15.30 -24.56
C THR A 89 -4.75 15.80 -23.52
N LEU A 90 -4.50 14.99 -22.49
CA LEU A 90 -3.56 15.34 -21.42
C LEU A 90 -2.12 15.37 -21.96
N SER A 91 -1.43 16.48 -21.73
CA SER A 91 0.01 16.58 -21.99
C SER A 91 0.82 15.72 -21.01
N ALA A 92 2.10 15.47 -21.32
CA ALA A 92 2.98 14.72 -20.43
C ALA A 92 3.13 15.41 -19.06
N SER A 93 3.24 16.74 -19.02
CA SER A 93 3.34 17.48 -17.76
C SER A 93 2.06 17.38 -16.94
N GLN A 94 0.91 17.46 -17.60
CA GLN A 94 -0.40 17.25 -16.96
C GLN A 94 -0.53 15.85 -16.37
N MET A 95 -0.09 14.82 -17.09
CA MET A 95 -0.05 13.44 -16.59
C MET A 95 0.87 13.31 -15.37
N VAL A 96 2.04 13.95 -15.37
CA VAL A 96 2.95 13.95 -14.21
C VAL A 96 2.27 14.62 -13.01
N THR A 97 1.65 15.79 -13.19
CA THR A 97 0.94 16.49 -12.12
C THR A 97 -0.20 15.64 -11.54
N ILE A 98 -1.02 15.00 -12.38
CA ILE A 98 -2.06 14.07 -11.93
C ILE A 98 -1.47 12.93 -11.10
N ASN A 99 -0.38 12.33 -11.56
CA ASN A 99 0.26 11.22 -10.85
C ASN A 99 0.89 11.66 -9.52
N LEU A 100 1.42 12.88 -9.40
CA LEU A 100 1.91 13.42 -8.13
C LEU A 100 0.77 13.65 -7.12
N VAL A 101 -0.36 14.17 -7.58
CA VAL A 101 -1.55 14.33 -6.73
C VAL A 101 -2.08 12.97 -6.30
N ASN A 102 -2.20 12.01 -7.21
CA ASN A 102 -2.55 10.63 -6.89
C ASN A 102 -1.57 10.03 -5.88
N ALA A 103 -0.27 10.26 -6.03
CA ALA A 103 0.72 9.75 -5.10
C ALA A 103 0.56 10.29 -3.69
N ALA A 104 0.21 11.56 -3.53
CA ALA A 104 -0.10 12.14 -2.24
C ALA A 104 -1.36 11.51 -1.63
N ILE A 105 -2.46 11.45 -2.38
CA ILE A 105 -3.76 10.92 -1.91
C ILE A 105 -3.63 9.46 -1.50
N TRP A 106 -3.14 8.61 -2.41
CA TRP A 106 -3.01 7.18 -2.16
C TRP A 106 -1.89 6.87 -1.16
N GLY A 107 -0.83 7.68 -1.13
CA GLY A 107 0.22 7.56 -0.13
C GLY A 107 -0.32 7.75 1.29
N THR A 108 -1.17 8.75 1.48
CA THR A 108 -1.89 8.96 2.75
C THR A 108 -2.83 7.79 3.04
N TYR A 109 -3.66 7.38 2.08
CA TYR A 109 -4.62 6.30 2.27
C TYR A 109 -3.95 4.97 2.67
N TYR A 110 -2.94 4.54 1.92
CA TYR A 110 -2.19 3.32 2.24
C TYR A 110 -1.31 3.47 3.48
N GLY A 111 -0.85 4.68 3.79
CA GLY A 111 -0.18 4.98 5.06
C GLY A 111 -1.09 4.76 6.26
N ILE A 112 -2.34 5.22 6.20
CA ILE A 112 -3.36 4.98 7.25
C ILE A 112 -3.65 3.49 7.41
N ILE A 113 -3.82 2.76 6.30
CA ILE A 113 -3.99 1.30 6.33
C ILE A 113 -2.79 0.62 7.00
N GLY A 114 -1.57 1.00 6.59
CA GLY A 114 -0.34 0.48 7.16
C GLY A 114 -0.21 0.78 8.65
N TYR A 115 -0.63 1.98 9.08
CA TYR A 115 -0.63 2.39 10.48
C TYR A 115 -1.53 1.48 11.30
N ASN A 116 -2.76 1.26 10.86
CA ASN A 116 -3.72 0.39 11.55
C ASN A 116 -3.22 -1.06 11.67
N ILE A 117 -2.53 -1.57 10.64
CA ILE A 117 -1.90 -2.90 10.66
C ILE A 117 -0.76 -2.93 11.67
N ASP A 118 0.14 -1.95 11.64
CA ASP A 118 1.27 -1.86 12.56
C ASP A 118 0.79 -1.75 14.02
N THR A 119 -0.24 -0.95 14.30
CA THR A 119 -0.82 -0.79 15.65
C THR A 119 -1.59 -2.02 16.10
N GLY A 120 -2.32 -2.69 15.20
CA GLY A 120 -3.03 -3.93 15.49
C GLY A 120 -2.06 -5.06 15.85
N GLN A 121 -0.91 -5.14 15.17
CA GLN A 121 0.15 -6.09 15.52
C GLN A 121 0.76 -5.82 16.90
N THR A 122 0.94 -4.54 17.28
CA THR A 122 1.45 -4.20 18.62
C THR A 122 0.44 -4.43 19.73
N ALA A 123 -0.86 -4.57 19.45
CA ALA A 123 -1.89 -4.86 20.46
C ALA A 123 -1.98 -6.37 20.81
N ILE A 124 -1.58 -7.26 19.89
CA ILE A 124 -1.64 -8.72 20.09
C ILE A 124 -0.40 -9.26 20.84
N ILE A 125 0.74 -8.59 20.73
CA ILE A 125 2.00 -9.01 21.35
C ILE A 125 2.04 -8.88 22.90
N PRO A 126 1.43 -7.85 23.55
CA PRO A 126 1.41 -7.72 25.00
C PRO A 126 0.66 -8.86 25.71
N GLU A 127 -0.42 -9.37 25.11
CA GLU A 127 -1.28 -10.38 25.73
C GLU A 127 -0.58 -11.74 25.87
N MET A 128 0.28 -12.08 24.91
CA MET A 128 1.13 -13.28 24.97
C MET A 128 2.31 -13.14 25.93
N ALA A 129 2.78 -11.92 26.22
CA ALA A 129 3.84 -11.68 27.20
C ALA A 129 3.32 -11.70 28.66
N SER A 130 2.04 -11.39 28.89
CA SER A 130 1.40 -11.49 30.20
C SER A 130 0.87 -12.87 30.55
N ALA A 131 0.73 -13.77 29.57
CA ALA A 131 0.27 -15.15 29.77
C ALA A 131 1.39 -16.11 30.24
N SER A 132 2.27 -15.63 31.12
CA SER A 132 3.16 -16.54 31.87
C SER A 132 2.28 -17.48 32.70
N PRO A 133 2.41 -18.81 32.57
CA PRO A 133 1.62 -19.73 33.36
C PRO A 133 1.93 -19.48 34.84
N GLN A 134 0.93 -19.06 35.61
CA GLN A 134 1.02 -19.03 37.06
C GLN A 134 1.49 -20.41 37.52
N LYS A 135 2.72 -20.45 38.03
CA LYS A 135 3.32 -21.61 38.66
C LYS A 135 2.42 -21.94 39.86
N LYS A 136 1.53 -22.92 39.72
CA LYS A 136 0.78 -23.47 40.85
C LYS A 136 1.81 -23.98 41.85
N GLU A 137 2.07 -23.20 42.89
CA GLU A 137 2.77 -23.69 44.07
C GLU A 137 1.87 -24.75 44.70
N ILE A 138 2.23 -26.01 44.47
CA ILE A 138 1.62 -27.14 45.16
C ILE A 138 2.10 -27.04 46.62
N PRO A 139 1.20 -26.90 47.60
CA PRO A 139 1.60 -26.87 49.01
C PRO A 139 2.24 -28.21 49.35
N VAL A 140 3.52 -28.20 49.71
CA VAL A 140 4.22 -29.37 50.25
C VAL A 140 3.69 -29.60 51.65
N GLU A 141 2.67 -30.44 51.74
CA GLU A 141 2.15 -30.92 53.01
C GLU A 141 3.25 -31.76 53.69
N ARG A 142 3.88 -31.18 54.73
CA ARG A 142 4.83 -31.89 55.59
C ARG A 142 4.09 -33.04 56.27
N ARG A 143 4.36 -34.28 55.87
CA ARG A 143 4.10 -35.42 56.73
C ARG A 143 5.17 -35.46 57.81
N VAL A 144 4.77 -35.04 58.99
CA VAL A 144 5.41 -35.39 60.26
C VAL A 144 4.78 -36.70 60.71
N SER A 145 5.54 -37.80 60.63
CA SER A 145 5.55 -38.97 61.52
C SER A 145 6.26 -40.12 60.83
#